data_AF-S9QWD8-F1
#
_entry.id   AF-S9QWD8-F1
#
_cell.length_a   1.000
_cell.length_b   1.000
_cell.length_c   1.000
_cell.angle_alpha   90.00
_cell.angle_beta   90.00
_cell.angle_gamma   90.00
#
_symmetry.space_group_name_H-M   'P 1'
#
loop_
_entity.id
_entity.type
_entity.pdbx_description
1 polymer ?
#
loop_
_entity_poly.entity_id
_entity_poly.type
_entity_poly.pdbx_seq_one_letter_code
_entity_poly.pdbx_strand_id
1 'polypeptide(L)'
;MIHVLQRIPGYPENPDGTLAVSADRDRIEFRARFSDPAAEDVIRDGLERGDYNHVADIRKDHLEVAYAVSQNIEANWTSHSDVDAKVDKARSTSMGDILIDAEGRCHVVVMVGFRAVEDPDIVGRLRELVR
;
A
#
# COMPACT_ATOMS: atom_id res chain seq x y z
N MET A 1 13.15 -9.13 -0.66
CA MET A 1 12.80 -7.68 -0.58
C MET A 1 11.32 -7.54 -0.92
N ILE A 2 10.59 -6.75 -0.15
CA ILE A 2 9.17 -6.51 -0.33
C ILE A 2 8.94 -5.01 -0.51
N HIS A 3 8.26 -4.62 -1.58
CA HIS A 3 7.91 -3.22 -1.86
C HIS A 3 6.53 -2.92 -1.27
N VAL A 4 6.38 -1.73 -0.68
CA VAL A 4 5.12 -1.28 -0.09
C VAL A 4 4.53 -0.17 -0.94
N LEU A 5 3.34 -0.40 -1.48
CA LEU A 5 2.53 0.63 -2.10
C LEU A 5 1.40 1.02 -1.15
N GLN A 6 1.29 2.31 -0.85
CA GLN A 6 0.18 2.83 -0.05
C GLN A 6 -0.79 3.59 -0.90
N ARG A 7 -2.09 3.35 -0.67
CA ARG A 7 -3.14 4.21 -1.20
C ARG A 7 -3.21 5.47 -0.35
N ILE A 8 -2.77 6.59 -0.92
CA ILE A 8 -2.78 7.91 -0.30
C ILE A 8 -3.37 8.90 -1.33
N PRO A 9 -4.70 9.11 -1.32
CA PRO A 9 -5.34 10.04 -2.25
C PRO A 9 -4.73 11.45 -2.14
N GLY A 10 -4.32 12.03 -3.27
CA GLY A 10 -3.77 13.38 -3.32
C GLY A 10 -2.35 13.52 -2.77
N TYR A 11 -1.53 12.46 -2.81
CA TYR A 11 -0.11 12.55 -2.43
C TYR A 11 0.84 12.72 -3.63
N PRO A 12 1.75 13.72 -3.61
CA PRO A 12 1.75 14.89 -2.73
C PRO A 12 1.10 16.07 -3.46
N GLU A 13 -0.07 16.56 -3.06
CA GLU A 13 -0.51 17.88 -3.54
C GLU A 13 -1.05 18.77 -2.41
N ASN A 14 -0.10 19.28 -1.61
CA ASN A 14 -0.09 20.66 -1.12
C ASN A 14 1.35 21.21 -1.23
N PRO A 15 1.56 22.49 -1.60
CA PRO A 15 2.89 23.11 -1.69
C PRO A 15 3.72 23.09 -0.39
N ASP A 16 3.08 22.81 0.75
CA ASP A 16 3.69 22.72 2.08
C ASP A 16 3.98 21.27 2.52
N GLY A 17 3.74 20.30 1.65
CA GLY A 17 3.96 18.88 1.91
C GLY A 17 2.98 18.24 2.88
N THR A 18 1.89 18.90 3.27
CA THR A 18 0.87 18.30 4.16
C THR A 18 -0.06 17.35 3.39
N LEU A 19 -0.26 16.15 3.96
CA LEU A 19 -1.22 15.18 3.44
C LEU A 19 -2.62 15.79 3.51
N ALA A 20 -3.33 15.86 2.37
CA ALA A 20 -4.75 16.13 2.38
C ALA A 20 -5.43 15.00 3.18
N VAL A 21 -5.78 15.28 4.44
CA VAL A 21 -6.64 14.41 5.23
C VAL A 21 -8.01 14.46 4.57
N SER A 22 -8.23 13.61 3.57
CA SER A 22 -9.56 13.30 3.07
C SER A 22 -10.30 12.55 4.18
N ALA A 23 -10.89 13.33 5.07
CA ALA A 23 -11.63 12.87 6.23
C ALA A 23 -13.02 12.34 5.80
N ASP A 24 -13.29 11.11 6.22
CA ASP A 24 -14.52 10.74 6.93
C ASP A 24 -15.87 10.59 6.19
N ARG A 25 -15.90 10.22 4.90
CA ARG A 25 -17.15 9.65 4.33
C ARG A 25 -17.07 8.24 3.74
N ASP A 26 -15.92 7.77 3.28
CA ASP A 26 -15.82 6.45 2.62
C ASP A 26 -15.32 5.31 3.54
N ARG A 27 -15.03 5.59 4.81
CA ARG A 27 -14.24 4.69 5.67
C ARG A 27 -14.95 3.40 6.10
N ILE A 28 -16.28 3.32 5.99
CA ILE A 28 -17.07 2.12 6.35
C ILE A 28 -17.39 1.29 5.10
N GLU A 29 -17.75 1.91 3.97
CA GLU A 29 -18.00 1.19 2.71
C GLU A 29 -16.71 0.61 2.09
N PHE A 30 -15.57 1.30 2.25
CA PHE A 30 -14.29 0.85 1.71
C PHE A 30 -13.84 -0.49 2.33
N ARG A 31 -14.10 -0.71 3.62
CA ARG A 31 -13.68 -1.95 4.32
C ARG A 31 -14.43 -3.19 3.84
N ALA A 32 -15.69 -3.04 3.45
CA ALA A 32 -16.51 -4.16 2.97
C ALA A 32 -16.06 -4.65 1.58
N ARG A 33 -15.52 -3.77 0.73
CA ARG A 33 -15.13 -4.11 -0.65
C ARG A 33 -13.84 -4.93 -0.75
N PHE A 34 -12.98 -4.92 0.28
CA PHE A 34 -11.78 -5.79 0.32
C PHE A 34 -12.08 -7.21 0.85
N SER A 35 -13.34 -7.51 1.19
CA SER A 35 -13.80 -8.84 1.60
C SER A 35 -14.29 -9.71 0.43
N ASP A 36 -14.33 -9.20 -0.80
CA ASP A 36 -15.10 -9.73 -1.94
C ASP A 36 -14.30 -9.59 -3.26
N PRO A 37 -14.64 -10.24 -4.41
CA PRO A 37 -13.95 -10.08 -5.70
C PRO A 37 -13.71 -8.62 -6.11
N ALA A 38 -14.53 -7.69 -5.61
CA ALA A 38 -14.46 -6.25 -5.84
C ALA A 38 -13.16 -5.55 -5.43
N ALA A 39 -12.27 -6.19 -4.65
CA ALA A 39 -11.04 -5.50 -4.24
C ALA A 39 -10.12 -5.15 -5.42
N GLU A 40 -10.13 -5.93 -6.51
CA GLU A 40 -9.35 -5.60 -7.70
C GLU A 40 -9.94 -4.42 -8.48
N ASP A 41 -11.27 -4.28 -8.53
CA ASP A 41 -11.92 -3.09 -9.08
C ASP A 41 -11.55 -1.83 -8.28
N VAL A 42 -11.51 -1.94 -6.96
CA VAL A 42 -11.08 -0.82 -6.09
C VAL A 42 -9.60 -0.46 -6.32
N ILE A 43 -8.74 -1.45 -6.53
CA ILE A 43 -7.33 -1.22 -6.88
C ILE A 43 -7.23 -0.55 -8.24
N ARG A 44 -7.97 -1.03 -9.24
CA ARG A 44 -8.02 -0.45 -10.61
C ARG A 44 -8.43 1.02 -10.56
N ASP A 45 -9.52 1.33 -9.88
CA ASP A 45 -10.00 2.70 -9.67
C ASP A 45 -8.93 3.58 -8.99
N GLY A 46 -8.24 3.04 -7.98
CA GLY A 46 -7.16 3.75 -7.29
C GLY A 46 -5.95 4.02 -8.19
N LEU A 47 -5.58 3.06 -9.03
CA LEU A 47 -4.52 3.21 -10.02
C LEU A 47 -4.88 4.26 -11.10
N GLU A 48 -6.12 4.28 -11.57
CA GLU A 48 -6.63 5.29 -12.52
C GLU A 48 -6.58 6.71 -11.96
N ARG A 49 -6.79 6.85 -10.64
CA ARG A 49 -6.67 8.13 -9.93
C ARG A 49 -5.24 8.49 -9.52
N GLY A 50 -4.27 7.59 -9.70
CA GLY A 50 -2.90 7.80 -9.22
C GLY A 50 -2.76 7.77 -7.69
N ASP A 51 -3.67 7.08 -6.98
CA ASP A 51 -3.70 7.08 -5.52
C ASP A 51 -2.58 6.23 -4.89
N TYR A 52 -1.94 5.32 -5.65
CA TYR A 52 -0.92 4.41 -5.15
C TYR A 52 0.48 4.99 -5.29
N ASN A 53 1.22 5.00 -4.18
CA ASN A 53 2.59 5.50 -4.11
C ASN A 53 3.51 4.42 -3.57
N HIS A 54 4.70 4.29 -4.16
CA HIS A 54 5.77 3.46 -3.58
C HIS A 54 6.39 4.21 -2.42
N VAL A 55 6.17 3.70 -1.21
CA VAL A 55 6.55 4.41 0.02
C VAL A 55 7.77 3.83 0.71
N ALA A 56 8.08 2.55 0.48
CA ALA A 56 9.22 1.89 1.11
C ALA A 56 9.60 0.57 0.43
N ASP A 57 10.86 0.20 0.60
CA ASP A 57 11.37 -1.16 0.40
C ASP A 57 11.71 -1.78 1.77
N ILE A 58 11.27 -3.01 1.99
CA ILE A 58 11.52 -3.76 3.22
C ILE A 58 12.40 -4.96 2.92
N ARG A 59 13.55 -5.05 3.60
CA ARG A 59 14.55 -6.13 3.49
C ARG A 59 14.10 -7.38 4.26
N LYS A 60 12.94 -7.92 3.88
CA LYS A 60 12.38 -9.18 4.34
C LYS A 60 11.88 -9.99 3.15
N ASP A 61 11.72 -11.28 3.39
CA ASP A 61 11.34 -12.26 2.36
C ASP A 61 9.95 -12.86 2.61
N HIS A 62 9.31 -12.51 3.74
CA HIS A 62 7.98 -12.95 4.12
C HIS A 62 7.04 -11.76 4.29
N LEU A 63 5.85 -11.82 3.67
CA LEU A 63 4.84 -10.76 3.68
C LEU A 63 4.39 -10.42 5.09
N GLU A 64 4.19 -11.44 5.93
CA GLU A 64 3.77 -11.31 7.33
C GLU A 64 4.78 -10.51 8.14
N VAL A 65 6.07 -10.76 7.90
CA VAL A 65 7.17 -10.08 8.60
C VAL A 65 7.31 -8.65 8.11
N ALA A 66 7.24 -8.43 6.80
CA ALA A 66 7.27 -7.07 6.24
C ALA A 66 6.09 -6.23 6.75
N TYR A 67 4.89 -6.82 6.76
CA TYR A 67 3.68 -6.18 7.30
C TYR A 67 3.81 -5.86 8.80
N ALA A 68 4.32 -6.80 9.60
CA ALA A 68 4.53 -6.57 11.03
C ALA A 68 5.50 -5.39 11.28
N VAL A 69 6.55 -5.27 10.46
CA VAL A 69 7.49 -4.14 10.52
C VAL A 69 6.78 -2.83 10.15
N SER A 70 5.97 -2.82 9.08
CA SER A 70 5.36 -1.60 8.55
C SER A 70 4.03 -1.19 9.18
N GLN A 71 3.46 -2.00 10.06
CA GLN A 71 2.26 -1.69 10.83
C GLN A 71 2.55 -0.97 12.16
N ASN A 72 3.82 -0.83 12.58
CA ASN A 72 4.12 -0.36 13.93
C ASN A 72 3.75 1.12 14.11
N ILE A 73 2.85 1.40 15.06
CA ILE A 73 2.31 2.73 15.40
C ILE A 73 3.19 3.43 16.46
N GLU A 74 3.93 2.67 17.26
CA GLU A 74 4.66 3.19 18.43
C GLU A 74 6.07 3.71 18.07
N ALA A 75 6.60 3.31 16.92
CA ALA A 75 7.87 3.79 16.37
C ALA A 75 7.66 4.23 14.92
N ASN A 76 8.36 5.28 14.48
CA ASN A 76 8.42 5.63 13.07
C ASN A 76 9.05 4.46 12.30
N TRP A 77 8.24 3.52 11.81
CA TRP A 77 8.69 2.23 11.25
C TRP A 77 9.65 2.41 10.07
N THR A 78 9.55 3.55 9.38
CA THR A 78 10.47 3.99 8.33
C THR A 78 11.92 4.19 8.81
N SER A 79 12.14 4.29 10.12
CA SER A 79 13.47 4.40 10.75
C SER A 79 14.10 3.04 11.09
N HIS A 80 13.41 1.92 10.83
CA HIS A 80 13.98 0.59 11.06
C HIS A 80 15.09 0.30 10.05
N SER A 81 16.18 -0.36 10.47
CA SER A 81 17.34 -0.69 9.62
C SER A 81 17.03 -1.57 8.40
N ASP A 82 15.85 -2.18 8.40
CA ASP A 82 15.37 -3.08 7.36
C ASP A 82 14.47 -2.35 6.36
N VAL A 83 14.19 -1.07 6.59
CA VAL A 83 13.27 -0.26 5.79
C VAL A 83 14.07 0.83 5.09
N ASP A 84 13.89 0.90 3.77
CA ASP A 84 14.35 2.01 2.94
C ASP A 84 13.13 2.82 2.50
N ALA A 85 12.85 3.91 3.22
CA ALA A 85 11.69 4.74 2.95
C ALA A 85 11.93 5.63 1.72
N LYS A 86 10.94 5.66 0.82
CA LYS A 86 10.96 6.45 -0.43
C LYS A 86 10.27 7.80 -0.29
N VAL A 87 9.51 7.98 0.79
CA VAL A 87 8.71 9.18 1.04
C VAL A 87 8.83 9.61 2.51
N ASP A 88 8.75 10.92 2.75
CA ASP A 88 8.85 11.49 4.09
C ASP A 88 7.62 11.20 4.97
N LYS A 89 6.48 10.87 4.35
CA LYS A 89 5.18 10.71 5.04
C LYS A 89 4.49 9.38 4.71
N ALA A 90 5.19 8.27 4.94
CA ALA A 90 4.55 6.96 4.93
C ALA A 90 3.69 6.78 6.20
N ARG A 91 2.47 6.26 6.04
CA ARG A 91 1.65 5.84 7.19
C ARG A 91 1.97 4.39 7.56
N SER A 92 1.38 3.86 8.63
CA SER A 92 1.38 2.42 8.85
C SER A 92 0.68 1.72 7.68
N THR A 93 1.25 0.61 7.21
CA THR A 93 0.58 -0.25 6.22
C THR A 93 -0.77 -0.70 6.77
N SER A 94 -1.82 -0.75 5.96
CA SER A 94 -3.16 -1.14 6.37
C SER A 94 -3.96 -1.69 5.19
N MET A 95 -5.21 -2.08 5.44
CA MET A 95 -6.07 -2.66 4.42
C MET A 95 -6.18 -1.77 3.17
N GLY A 96 -6.06 -2.40 2.00
CA GLY A 96 -6.02 -1.74 0.69
C GLY A 96 -4.63 -1.35 0.23
N ASP A 97 -3.59 -1.46 1.06
CA ASP A 97 -2.21 -1.34 0.61
C ASP A 97 -1.75 -2.59 -0.12
N ILE A 98 -0.75 -2.42 -0.99
CA ILE A 98 -0.16 -3.52 -1.76
C ILE A 98 1.24 -3.81 -1.24
N LEU A 99 1.53 -5.08 -1.06
CA LEU A 99 2.85 -5.63 -0.85
C LEU A 99 3.27 -6.39 -2.12
N ILE A 100 4.41 -6.03 -2.69
CA ILE A 100 4.97 -6.72 -3.86
C ILE A 100 6.21 -7.48 -3.39
N ASP A 101 6.24 -8.79 -3.57
CA ASP A 101 7.38 -9.62 -3.18
C ASP A 101 8.53 -9.60 -4.20
N ALA A 102 9.60 -10.35 -3.91
CA ALA A 102 10.80 -10.40 -4.75
C ALA A 102 10.54 -11.06 -6.11
N GLU A 103 9.54 -11.95 -6.21
CA GLU A 103 9.08 -12.54 -7.47
C GLU A 103 8.13 -11.60 -8.24
N GLY A 104 7.76 -10.47 -7.62
CA GLY A 104 6.86 -9.44 -8.11
C GLY A 104 5.39 -9.86 -8.12
N ARG A 105 5.01 -10.81 -7.26
CA ARG A 105 3.60 -11.13 -6.98
C ARG A 105 3.03 -10.02 -6.09
N CYS A 106 1.86 -9.54 -6.46
CA CYS A 106 1.18 -8.45 -5.79
C CYS A 106 0.15 -9.00 -4.80
N HIS A 107 0.20 -8.50 -3.57
CA HIS A 107 -0.71 -8.93 -2.50
C HIS A 107 -1.36 -7.71 -1.86
N VAL A 108 -2.69 -7.65 -1.86
CA VAL A 108 -3.43 -6.61 -1.16
C VAL A 108 -3.65 -7.03 0.29
N VAL A 109 -3.43 -6.08 1.20
CA VAL A 109 -3.79 -6.25 2.62
C VAL A 109 -5.31 -6.23 2.74
N VAL A 110 -5.88 -7.28 3.32
CA VAL A 110 -7.33 -7.40 3.58
C VAL A 110 -7.58 -7.46 5.09
N MET A 111 -8.85 -7.60 5.50
CA MET A 111 -9.22 -7.59 6.91
C MET A 111 -8.47 -8.65 7.74
N VAL A 112 -8.21 -9.81 7.15
CA VAL A 112 -7.43 -10.90 7.76
C VAL A 112 -6.42 -11.42 6.74
N GLY A 113 -5.16 -11.05 6.93
CA GLY A 113 -4.06 -11.49 6.07
C GLY A 113 -3.97 -10.75 4.75
N PHE A 114 -3.64 -11.49 3.69
CA PHE A 114 -3.36 -10.94 2.36
C PHE A 114 -4.13 -11.72 1.31
N ARG A 115 -4.45 -11.04 0.21
CA ARG A 115 -5.02 -11.67 -0.98
C ARG A 115 -4.14 -11.39 -2.19
N ALA A 116 -3.92 -12.40 -3.01
CA ALA A 116 -3.25 -12.21 -4.29
C ALA A 116 -4.08 -11.27 -5.18
N VAL A 117 -3.38 -10.44 -5.96
CA VAL A 117 -3.94 -9.69 -7.08
C VAL A 117 -3.58 -10.46 -8.34
N GLU A 118 -4.58 -10.94 -9.06
CA GLU A 118 -4.41 -11.90 -10.17
C GLU A 118 -4.58 -11.26 -11.54
N ASP A 119 -5.33 -10.16 -11.68
CA ASP A 119 -5.48 -9.45 -12.96
C ASP A 119 -4.10 -8.95 -13.49
N PRO A 120 -3.66 -9.45 -14.65
CA PRO A 120 -2.34 -9.12 -15.22
C PRO A 120 -2.14 -7.63 -15.52
N ASP A 121 -3.20 -6.91 -15.90
CA ASP A 121 -3.12 -5.49 -16.23
C ASP A 121 -2.89 -4.67 -14.95
N ILE A 122 -3.58 -5.04 -13.86
CA ILE A 122 -3.39 -4.43 -12.54
C ILE A 122 -1.98 -4.72 -12.02
N VAL A 123 -1.55 -5.99 -12.08
CA VAL A 123 -0.21 -6.40 -11.63
C VAL A 123 0.88 -5.68 -12.42
N GLY A 124 0.73 -5.53 -13.73
CA GLY A 124 1.67 -4.80 -14.58
C GLY A 124 1.86 -3.36 -14.12
N ARG A 125 0.75 -2.64 -13.92
CA ARG A 125 0.76 -1.24 -13.47
C ARG A 125 1.32 -1.07 -12.06
N LEU A 126 0.99 -1.96 -11.12
CA LEU A 126 1.56 -1.91 -9.77
C LEU A 126 3.08 -2.11 -9.77
N ARG A 127 3.58 -3.01 -10.62
CA ARG A 127 5.03 -3.26 -10.75
C ARG A 127 5.77 -2.09 -11.38
N GLU A 128 5.12 -1.30 -12.24
CA GLU A 128 5.72 -0.09 -12.79
C GLU A 128 5.97 0.98 -11.73
N LEU A 129 5.18 1.02 -10.65
CA LEU A 129 5.35 1.99 -9.57
C LEU A 129 6.59 1.73 -8.69
N VAL A 130 7.22 0.55 -8.81
CA VAL A 130 8.39 0.15 -8.00
C VAL A 130 9.65 -0.10 -8.83
N ARG A 131 9.62 0.24 -10.12
CA ARG A 131 10.80 0.20 -11.01
C ARG A 131 11.61 1.47 -10.89
#